data_AF-A0A2A6J5E1-F1
#
_entry.id   AF-A0A2A6J5E1-F1
#
_cell.length_a   1.000
_cell.length_b   1.000
_cell.length_c   1.000
_cell.angle_alpha   90.00
_cell.angle_beta   90.00
_cell.angle_gamma   90.00
#
_symmetry.space_group_name_H-M   'P 1'
#
loop_
_entity.id
_entity.type
_entity.pdbx_description
1 polymer ?
#
loop_
_entity_poly.entity_id
_entity_poly.type
_entity_poly.pdbx_seq_one_letter_code
_entity_poly.pdbx_strand_id
1 'polypeptide(L)'
;MDYFTVEIAGRAVASFRSKNAEEATHFFEAEDFRDDLTILESEGKPLWDRKAALSLRKATAEEASEVEHAYKFDDDPERTIDDEFVVFLVPVEDLTDEGEDAED
;
A
#
# COMPACT_ATOMS: atom_id res chain seq x y z
N MET A 1 -0.28 -6.96 15.62
CA MET A 1 -0.41 -6.20 14.36
C MET A 1 -1.47 -6.90 13.57
N ASP A 2 -2.46 -6.15 13.12
CA ASP A 2 -3.48 -6.61 12.20
C ASP A 2 -3.13 -6.12 10.79
N TYR A 3 -3.59 -6.85 9.79
CA TYR A 3 -3.37 -6.51 8.39
C TYR A 3 -4.68 -6.01 7.80
N PHE A 4 -4.60 -4.94 7.03
CA PHE A 4 -5.73 -4.28 6.42
C PHE A 4 -5.49 -4.11 4.93
N THR A 5 -6.51 -4.41 4.15
CA THR A 5 -6.49 -4.29 2.69
C THR A 5 -7.38 -3.13 2.30
N VAL A 6 -6.81 -2.25 1.49
CA VAL A 6 -7.50 -1.16 0.82
C VAL A 6 -8.06 -1.68 -0.49
N GLU A 7 -9.36 -1.47 -0.66
CA GLU A 7 -10.08 -1.81 -1.87
C GLU A 7 -10.58 -0.56 -2.57
N ILE A 8 -10.33 -0.47 -3.88
CA ILE A 8 -10.80 0.61 -4.74
C ILE A 8 -11.79 0.02 -5.72
N ALA A 9 -13.04 0.50 -5.68
CA ALA A 9 -14.13 -0.03 -6.49
C ALA A 9 -14.30 -1.56 -6.41
N GLY A 10 -13.96 -2.16 -5.25
CA GLY A 10 -14.05 -3.60 -5.01
C GLY A 10 -12.85 -4.42 -5.49
N ARG A 11 -11.76 -3.78 -5.93
CA ARG A 11 -10.48 -4.42 -6.22
C ARG A 11 -9.50 -4.15 -5.09
N ALA A 12 -8.90 -5.18 -4.52
CA ALA A 12 -7.80 -5.04 -3.57
C ALA A 12 -6.59 -4.43 -4.29
N VAL A 13 -6.17 -3.25 -3.85
CA VAL A 13 -5.04 -2.52 -4.47
C VAL A 13 -3.81 -2.53 -3.60
N ALA A 14 -3.99 -2.43 -2.28
CA ALA A 14 -2.89 -2.29 -1.34
C ALA A 14 -3.26 -2.97 -0.03
N SER A 15 -2.27 -3.53 0.65
CA SER A 15 -2.43 -4.12 1.97
C SER A 15 -1.30 -3.66 2.87
N PHE A 16 -1.63 -3.31 4.10
CA PHE A 16 -0.69 -2.75 5.05
C PHE A 16 -0.92 -3.32 6.44
N ARG A 17 0.13 -3.31 7.26
CA ARG A 17 0.02 -3.72 8.65
C ARG A 17 -0.27 -2.50 9.52
N SER A 18 -1.13 -2.66 10.52
CA SER A 18 -1.42 -1.62 11.49
C SER A 18 -1.58 -2.20 12.89
N LYS A 19 -1.51 -1.34 13.91
CA LYS A 19 -1.62 -1.77 15.32
C LYS A 19 -3.03 -2.27 15.60
N ASN A 20 -4.04 -1.53 15.17
CA ASN A 20 -5.47 -1.81 15.36
C ASN A 20 -6.29 -1.23 14.19
N ALA A 21 -7.58 -1.56 14.14
CA ALA A 21 -8.49 -1.02 13.12
C ALA A 21 -8.67 0.50 13.20
N GLU A 22 -8.60 1.10 14.39
CA GLU A 22 -8.71 2.56 14.57
C GLU A 22 -7.54 3.29 13.91
N GLU A 23 -6.30 2.86 14.17
CA GLU A 23 -5.09 3.41 13.54
C GLU A 23 -5.11 3.19 12.02
N ALA A 24 -5.53 1.99 11.58
CA ALA A 24 -5.66 1.70 10.16
C ALA A 24 -6.68 2.60 9.46
N THR A 25 -7.78 2.91 10.15
CA THR A 25 -8.79 3.83 9.65
C THR A 25 -8.25 5.26 9.61
N HIS A 26 -7.53 5.70 10.64
CA HIS A 26 -6.91 7.02 10.66
C HIS A 26 -5.91 7.21 9.51
N PHE A 27 -5.06 6.21 9.25
CA PHE A 27 -4.14 6.20 8.11
C PHE A 27 -4.89 6.21 6.77
N PHE A 28 -5.92 5.36 6.62
CA PHE A 28 -6.76 5.32 5.43
C PHE A 28 -7.55 6.61 5.17
N GLU A 29 -7.88 7.35 6.22
CA GLU A 29 -8.55 8.65 6.15
C GLU A 29 -7.56 9.82 5.96
N ALA A 30 -6.26 9.58 6.13
CA ALA A 30 -5.24 10.59 5.90
C ALA A 30 -5.27 11.04 4.43
N GLU A 31 -5.22 12.36 4.24
CA GLU A 31 -5.20 12.95 2.90
C GLU A 31 -3.92 12.57 2.14
N ASP A 32 -2.81 12.46 2.86
CA ASP A 32 -1.49 12.09 2.32
C ASP A 32 -1.53 10.73 1.61
N PHE A 33 -1.96 9.68 2.32
CA PHE A 33 -2.15 8.34 1.77
C PHE A 33 -3.10 8.31 0.57
N ARG A 34 -4.16 9.11 0.61
CA ARG A 34 -5.12 9.23 -0.49
C ARG A 34 -4.53 9.95 -1.70
N ASP A 35 -3.64 10.89 -1.49
CA ASP A 35 -2.92 11.59 -2.55
C ASP A 35 -1.94 10.65 -3.24
N ASP A 36 -1.20 9.85 -2.49
CA ASP A 36 -0.32 8.79 -3.02
C ASP A 36 -1.07 7.86 -3.97
N LEU A 37 -2.27 7.39 -3.58
CA LEU A 37 -3.09 6.54 -4.46
C LEU A 37 -3.50 7.24 -5.77
N THR A 38 -3.43 8.56 -5.85
CA THR A 38 -3.73 9.32 -7.08
C THR A 38 -2.50 9.58 -7.93
N ILE A 39 -1.32 9.47 -7.35
CA ILE A 39 -0.01 9.63 -8.00
C ILE A 39 0.47 8.28 -8.52
N LEU A 40 0.35 7.22 -7.71
CA LEU A 40 0.70 5.86 -8.07
C LEU A 40 -0.17 5.38 -9.22
N GLU A 41 0.47 4.87 -10.26
CA GLU A 41 -0.21 4.37 -11.46
C GLU A 41 -0.13 2.84 -11.55
N SER A 42 -1.17 2.22 -12.06
CA SER A 42 -1.21 0.81 -12.43
C SER A 42 -1.72 0.70 -13.86
N GLU A 43 -0.92 0.08 -14.72
CA GLU A 43 -1.23 -0.10 -16.14
C GLU A 43 -1.45 1.26 -16.88
N GLY A 44 -0.66 2.28 -16.53
CA GLY A 44 -0.73 3.63 -17.10
C GLY A 44 -1.97 4.45 -16.70
N LYS A 45 -2.55 4.16 -15.53
CA LYS A 45 -3.66 4.92 -14.93
C LYS A 45 -3.46 5.05 -13.42
N PRO A 46 -3.90 6.14 -12.78
CA PRO A 46 -3.82 6.27 -11.34
C PRO A 46 -4.60 5.14 -10.63
N LEU A 47 -4.06 4.65 -9.51
CA LEU A 47 -4.74 3.65 -8.68
C LEU A 47 -6.11 4.17 -8.21
N TRP A 48 -6.20 5.46 -7.91
CA TRP A 48 -7.40 6.11 -7.45
C TRP A 48 -7.71 7.42 -8.20
N ASP A 49 -8.87 7.49 -8.86
CA ASP A 49 -9.35 8.70 -9.55
C ASP A 49 -9.97 9.76 -8.62
N ARG A 50 -9.76 9.72 -7.29
CA ARG A 50 -10.49 10.51 -6.27
C ARG A 50 -12.02 10.39 -6.28
N LYS A 51 -12.57 9.48 -7.08
CA LYS A 51 -14.02 9.27 -7.29
C LYS A 51 -14.47 7.87 -6.98
N ALA A 52 -13.61 6.87 -7.19
CA ALA A 52 -13.92 5.49 -6.90
C ALA A 52 -14.15 5.31 -5.40
N ALA A 53 -15.07 4.41 -5.02
CA ALA A 53 -15.31 4.11 -3.61
C ALA A 53 -14.08 3.41 -3.02
N LEU A 54 -13.49 4.03 -2.00
CA LEU A 54 -12.45 3.43 -1.18
C LEU A 54 -13.11 2.69 -0.02
N SER A 55 -12.68 1.46 0.21
CA SER A 55 -13.10 0.66 1.36
C SER A 55 -11.88 0.08 2.05
N LEU A 56 -11.90 0.09 3.38
CA LEU A 56 -10.90 -0.59 4.18
C LEU A 56 -11.52 -1.87 4.74
N ARG A 57 -10.87 -3.00 4.53
CA ARG A 57 -11.25 -4.27 5.17
C ARG A 57 -10.07 -4.94 5.83
N LYS A 58 -10.36 -5.90 6.70
CA LYS A 58 -9.31 -6.77 7.24
C LYS A 58 -8.74 -7.62 6.10
N ALA A 59 -7.41 -7.71 6.04
CA ALA A 59 -6.73 -8.52 5.04
C ALA A 59 -7.07 -10.00 5.24
N THR A 60 -7.11 -10.75 4.14
CA THR A 60 -7.22 -12.20 4.20
C THR A 60 -5.91 -12.80 4.69
N ALA A 61 -5.92 -14.08 5.07
CA ALA A 61 -4.71 -14.78 5.49
C ALA A 61 -3.64 -14.82 4.37
N GLU A 62 -4.06 -14.90 3.11
CA GLU A 62 -3.16 -14.84 1.96
C GLU A 62 -2.54 -13.44 1.82
N GLU A 63 -3.36 -12.38 1.79
CA GLU A 63 -2.88 -10.99 1.70
C GLU A 63 -1.94 -10.63 2.86
N ALA A 64 -2.31 -11.01 4.08
CA ALA A 64 -1.48 -10.79 5.28
C ALA A 64 -0.14 -11.53 5.19
N SER A 65 -0.14 -12.76 4.66
CA SER A 65 1.09 -13.53 4.48
C SER A 65 2.01 -12.87 3.45
N GLU A 66 1.46 -12.32 2.36
CA GLU A 66 2.23 -11.57 1.37
C GLU A 66 2.84 -10.31 1.98
N VAL A 67 2.08 -9.54 2.77
CA VAL A 67 2.61 -8.34 3.45
C VAL A 67 3.72 -8.71 4.43
N GLU A 68 3.53 -9.75 5.23
CA GLU A 68 4.55 -10.21 6.18
C GLU A 68 5.80 -10.72 5.46
N HIS A 69 5.62 -11.42 4.35
CA HIS A 69 6.72 -11.92 3.53
C HIS A 69 7.48 -10.76 2.91
N ALA A 70 6.79 -9.84 2.22
CA ALA A 70 7.39 -8.62 1.69
C ALA A 70 8.14 -7.86 2.80
N TYR A 71 7.56 -7.70 3.99
CA TYR A 71 8.21 -7.02 5.10
C TYR A 71 9.50 -7.70 5.58
N LYS A 72 9.52 -9.03 5.60
CA LYS A 72 10.70 -9.81 6.03
C LYS A 72 11.81 -9.85 4.98
N PHE A 73 11.44 -9.72 3.71
CA PHE A 73 12.36 -9.78 2.57
C PHE A 73 12.78 -8.41 2.08
N ASP A 74 12.12 -7.36 2.57
CA ASP A 74 12.58 -5.98 2.44
C ASP A 74 13.91 -5.87 3.19
N ASP A 75 15.01 -5.75 2.44
CA ASP A 75 16.37 -5.63 2.99
C ASP A 75 16.69 -4.18 3.38
N ASP A 76 15.69 -3.30 3.42
CA ASP A 76 15.89 -1.90 3.79
C ASP A 76 16.25 -1.79 5.29
N PRO A 77 17.49 -1.40 5.61
CA PRO A 77 17.99 -1.39 6.98
C PRO A 77 17.54 -0.14 7.76
N GLU A 78 17.02 0.89 7.08
CA GLU A 78 16.50 2.11 7.69
C GLU A 78 15.05 1.93 8.14
N ARG A 79 14.36 0.95 7.55
CA ARG A 79 12.94 0.73 7.77
C ARG A 79 12.64 0.16 9.15
N THR A 80 11.86 0.92 9.91
CA THR A 80 11.56 0.55 11.30
C THR A 80 10.33 -0.34 11.42
N ILE A 81 10.13 -0.92 12.60
CA ILE A 81 8.89 -1.64 12.89
C ILE A 81 7.67 -0.70 13.04
N ASP A 82 7.93 0.59 13.20
CA ASP A 82 6.90 1.63 13.34
C ASP A 82 6.56 2.27 11.99
N ASP A 83 7.39 2.10 10.97
CA ASP A 83 7.09 2.54 9.60
C ASP A 83 5.83 1.84 9.04
N GLU A 84 4.93 2.67 8.50
CA GLU A 84 3.75 2.24 7.77
C GLU A 84 4.16 1.50 6.49
N PHE A 85 4.14 0.17 6.54
CA PHE A 85 4.43 -0.66 5.37
C PHE A 85 3.18 -0.89 4.55
N VAL A 86 3.17 -0.36 3.33
CA VAL A 86 2.12 -0.61 2.35
C VAL A 86 2.68 -1.49 1.23
N VAL A 87 2.03 -2.62 0.99
CA VAL A 87 2.33 -3.53 -0.11
C VAL A 87 1.22 -3.44 -1.14
N PHE A 88 1.56 -3.07 -2.36
CA PHE A 88 0.61 -3.02 -3.45
C PHE A 88 0.36 -4.44 -3.99
N LEU A 89 -0.92 -4.83 -4.01
CA LEU A 89 -1.39 -6.12 -4.54
C LEU A 89 -1.65 -6.06 -6.05
N VAL A 90 -1.46 -4.88 -6.64
CA VAL A 90 -1.52 -4.62 -8.07
C VAL A 90 -0.15 -4.11 -8.53
N PRO A 91 0.23 -4.33 -9.80
CA PRO A 91 1.46 -3.76 -10.33
C PRO A 91 1.35 -2.23 -10.28
N VAL A 92 2.21 -1.60 -9.51
CA VAL A 92 2.30 -0.14 -9.43
C VAL A 92 3.60 0.30 -10.08
N GLU A 93 3.50 1.40 -10.82
CA GLU A 93 4.64 2.14 -11.35
C GLU A 93 4.84 3.33 -10.42
N ASP A 94 5.91 3.29 -9.64
CA ASP A 94 6.24 4.38 -8.73
C ASP A 94 6.92 5.50 -9.52
N LEU A 95 6.22 6.62 -9.70
CA LEU A 95 6.74 7.77 -10.44
C LEU A 95 7.73 8.62 -9.59
N THR A 96 7.96 8.24 -8.33
CA THR A 96 8.96 8.91 -7.47
C THR A 96 10.35 8.26 -7.56
N ASP A 97 10.47 7.13 -8.26
CA ASP A 97 11.75 6.56 -8.66
C ASP A 97 12.34 7.41 -9.81
N GLU A 98 13.02 8.51 -9.46
CA GLU A 98 14.08 9.04 -10.31
C GLU A 98 15.16 7.94 -10.41
N GLY A 99 14.99 7.12 -11.45
CA GLY A 99 15.72 5.89 -11.76
C GLY A 99 17.10 5.69 -11.16
N GLU A 100 17.26 4.53 -10.52
CA GLU A 100 18.54 3.81 -10.42
C GLU A 100 18.48 2.47 -11.17
N ASP A 101 18.02 2.50 -12.43
CA ASP A 101 18.31 1.46 -13.43
C ASP A 101 19.16 2.08 -14.55
N ALA A 102 20.44 2.35 -14.26
CA ALA A 102 21.50 2.40 -15.28
C ALA A 102 22.89 2.53 -14.65
N GLU A 103 23.56 1.42 -14.30
CA GLU A 103 25.02 1.35 -14.39
C GLU A 103 25.46 0.05 -15.11
N ASP A 104 25.81 0.28 -16.40
CA ASP A 104 26.68 -0.42 -17.37
C ASP A 104 27.14 -1.88 -17.13
#